data_AF-A0A9X5HDZ8-F1
#
_entry.id   AF-A0A9X5HDZ8-F1
#
_cell.length_a   1.000
_cell.length_b   1.000
_cell.length_c   1.000
_cell.angle_alpha   90.00
_cell.angle_beta   90.00
_cell.angle_gamma   90.00
#
_symmetry.space_group_name_H-M   'P 1'
#
loop_
_entity.id
_entity.type
_entity.pdbx_description
1 polymer ?
#
loop_
_entity_poly.entity_id
_entity_poly.type
_entity_poly.pdbx_seq_one_letter_code
_entity_poly.pdbx_strand_id
1 'polypeptide(L)' 'MRQFTAVVNPTAGAAGSAAALLAVARHLREAGAELVTEYSRSLAHARELAVTAGA' A
#
# COMPACT_ATOMS: atom_id res chain seq x y z
N MET A 1 -13.36 -12.63 1.27
CA MET A 1 -12.51 -11.89 0.31
C MET A 1 -11.25 -11.46 1.05
N ARG A 2 -10.08 -11.42 0.39
CA ARG A 2 -8.82 -11.03 1.06
C ARG A 2 -8.58 -9.55 0.81
N GLN A 3 -8.17 -8.80 1.83
CA GLN A 3 -7.84 -7.38 1.72
C GLN A 3 -6.37 -7.18 2.10
N PHE A 4 -5.71 -6.27 1.40
CA PHE A 4 -4.34 -5.85 1.65
C PHE A 4 -4.29 -4.34 1.81
N THR A 5 -3.34 -3.84 2.60
CA THR A 5 -3.05 -2.41 2.73
C THR A 5 -1.65 -2.10 2.21
N ALA A 6 -1.55 -1.25 1.20
CA ALA A 6 -0.29 -0.66 0.77
C ALA A 6 0.01 0.57 1.62
N VAL A 7 1.03 0.49 2.48
CA VAL A 7 1.57 1.65 3.21
C VAL A 7 2.63 2.32 2.35
N VAL A 8 2.34 3.53 1.86
CA VAL A 8 3.16 4.26 0.90
C VAL A 8 3.91 5.40 1.58
N ASN A 9 5.22 5.47 1.41
CA ASN A 9 5.97 6.70 1.68
C ASN A 9 5.97 7.56 0.41
N PRO A 10 5.27 8.71 0.38
CA PRO A 10 5.16 9.53 -0.84
C PRO A 10 6.49 10.13 -1.29
N THR A 11 7.49 10.23 -0.39
CA THR A 11 8.83 10.70 -0.73
C THR A 11 9.77 9.56 -1.11
N ALA A 12 9.32 8.31 -1.05
CA ALA A 12 10.10 7.15 -1.44
C ALA A 12 9.89 6.80 -2.91
N GLY A 13 10.97 6.39 -3.56
CA GLY A 13 10.98 6.03 -4.98
C GLY A 13 11.15 7.24 -5.90
N ALA A 14 11.59 6.96 -7.12
CA ALA A 14 11.62 7.94 -8.21
C ALA A 14 10.26 7.98 -8.92
N ALA A 15 10.19 8.65 -10.08
CA ALA A 15 8.96 8.87 -10.85
C ALA A 15 8.11 7.61 -11.16
N GLY A 16 8.67 6.39 -11.07
CA GLY A 16 7.97 5.14 -11.35
C GLY A 16 7.21 4.49 -10.19
N SER A 17 7.28 5.03 -8.97
CA SER A 17 6.70 4.37 -7.77
C SER A 17 5.18 4.18 -7.86
N ALA A 18 4.45 5.17 -8.39
CA ALA A 18 3.01 5.06 -8.60
C ALA A 18 2.62 3.95 -9.61
N ALA A 19 3.39 3.82 -10.70
CA ALA A 19 3.13 2.80 -11.71
C ALA A 19 3.37 1.38 -11.16
N ALA A 20 4.39 1.20 -10.32
CA ALA A 20 4.65 -0.06 -9.64
C ALA A 20 3.49 -0.45 -8.71
N LEU A 21 2.93 0.49 -7.95
CA LEU A 21 1.77 0.23 -7.08
C LEU A 21 0.52 -0.16 -7.87
N LEU A 22 0.26 0.51 -9.01
CA LEU A 22 -0.87 0.16 -9.90
C LEU A 22 -0.75 -1.26 -10.46
N ALA A 23 0.47 -1.69 -10.81
CA ALA A 23 0.71 -3.05 -11.29
C ALA A 23 0.40 -4.10 -10.20
N VAL A 24 0.83 -3.86 -8.96
CA VAL A 24 0.50 -4.73 -7.82
C VAL A 24 -1.00 -4.76 -7.54
N ALA A 25 -1.67 -3.61 -7.54
CA ALA A 25 -3.11 -3.51 -7.32
C ALA A 25 -3.90 -4.30 -8.37
N ARG A 26 -3.43 -4.31 -9.63
CA ARG A 26 -4.03 -5.11 -10.70
C ARG A 26 -3.91 -6.61 -10.41
N HIS A 27 -2.75 -7.11 -10.04
CA HIS A 27 -2.55 -8.53 -9.75
C HIS A 27 -3.35 -9.02 -8.55
N LEU A 28 -3.45 -8.22 -7.49
CA LEU A 28 -4.28 -8.56 -6.33
C LEU A 28 -5.76 -8.64 -6.70
N ARG A 29 -6.26 -7.69 -7.51
CA ARG A 29 -7.64 -7.71 -7.98
C ARG A 29 -7.93 -8.90 -8.89
N GLU A 30 -7.03 -9.24 -9.79
CA GLU A 30 -7.12 -10.45 -10.63
C GLU A 30 -7.21 -11.73 -9.77
N ALA A 31 -6.58 -11.73 -8.58
CA ALA A 31 -6.65 -12.81 -7.61
C ALA A 31 -7.86 -12.74 -6.65
N GLY A 32 -8.81 -11.81 -6.87
CA GLY A 32 -9.99 -11.63 -6.03
C GLY A 32 -9.71 -10.97 -4.68
N ALA A 33 -8.64 -10.17 -4.60
CA ALA A 33 -8.26 -9.39 -3.42
C ALA A 33 -8.37 -7.88 -3.65
N GLU A 34 -8.68 -7.14 -2.59
CA GLU A 34 -8.73 -5.69 -2.58
C GLU A 34 -7.40 -5.11 -2.06
N LEU A 35 -6.98 -3.95 -2.59
CA LEU A 35 -5.84 -3.20 -2.09
C LEU A 35 -6.29 -1.79 -1.68
N VAL A 36 -6.17 -1.47 -0.40
CA VAL A 36 -6.33 -0.13 0.16
C VAL A 36 -4.97 0.55 0.19
N THR A 37 -4.87 1.82 -0.19
CA THR A 37 -3.62 2.57 -0.17
C THR A 37 -3.64 3.63 0.92
N GLU A 38 -2.65 3.60 1.81
CA GLU A 38 -2.48 4.55 2.91
C GLU A 38 -1.14 5.26 2.78
N TYR A 39 -1.13 6.59 2.90
CA TYR A 39 0.09 7.38 2.77
C TYR A 39 0.68 7.70 4.15
N SER A 40 1.92 7.30 4.37
CA SER A 40 2.68 7.64 5.56
C SER A 40 3.21 9.08 5.49
N ARG A 41 3.26 9.74 6.66
CA ARG A 41 3.83 11.09 6.83
C ARG A 41 5.07 11.11 7.73
N SER A 42 5.43 9.97 8.30
CA SER A 42 6.62 9.72 9.11
C SER A 42 6.81 8.21 9.29
N LEU A 43 7.98 7.80 9.77
CA LEU A 43 8.23 6.40 10.13
C LEU A 43 7.27 5.90 11.23
N ALA A 44 7.00 6.75 12.24
CA ALA A 44 6.04 6.43 13.30
C ALA A 44 4.64 6.19 12.73
N HIS A 45 4.18 7.06 11.83
CA HIS A 45 2.88 6.89 11.17
C HIS A 45 2.82 5.63 10.29
N ALA A 46 3.90 5.30 9.57
CA ALA A 46 3.97 4.06 8.80
C ALA A 46 3.81 2.82 9.69
N ARG A 47 4.41 2.83 10.89
CA ARG A 47 4.25 1.76 11.88
C ARG A 47 2.81 1.66 12.38
N GLU A 48 2.17 2.77 12.70
CA GLU A 48 0.76 2.83 13.14
C GLU A 48 -0.18 2.25 12.08
N LEU A 49 0.02 2.64 10.81
CA LEU A 49 -0.73 2.11 9.67
C LEU A 49 -0.55 0.61 9.53
N ALA A 50 0.69 0.10 9.64
CA ALA A 50 0.98 -1.32 9.51
C ALA A 50 0.36 -2.16 10.65
N VAL A 51 0.40 -1.66 11.89
CA VAL A 51 -0.27 -2.32 13.03
C VAL A 51 -1.78 -2.34 12.82
N THR A 52 -2.37 -1.22 12.41
CA THR A 52 -3.82 -1.12 12.16
C THR A 52 -4.26 -2.04 11.03
N ALA A 53 -3.46 -2.16 9.96
CA ALA A 53 -3.78 -3.02 8.82
C ALA A 53 -3.70 -4.53 9.11
N GLY A 54 -2.93 -4.92 10.14
CA GLY A 54 -2.76 -6.32 10.53
C GLY A 54 -3.66 -6.79 11.68
N ALA A 55 -4.49 -5.88 12.23
CA ALA A 55 -5.45 -6.16 13.30
C ALA A 55 -6.75 -6.75 12.75
#